data_AF-A0A670HPF2-F1
#
_entry.id   AF-A0A670HPF2-F1
#
_cell.length_a   1.000
_cell.length_b   1.000
_cell.length_c   1.000
_cell.angle_alpha   90.00
_cell.angle_beta   90.00
_cell.angle_gamma   90.00
#
_symmetry.space_group_name_H-M   'P 1'
#
loop_
_entity.id
_entity.type
_entity.pdbx_description
1 polymer ?
#
loop_
_entity_poly.entity_id
_entity_poly.type
_entity_poly.pdbx_seq_one_letter_code
_entity_poly.pdbx_strand_id
1 'polypeptide(L)'
;MAAATPSLGFAASVARLAELKKLWGKQPWMRPYRPLVLANQVSNRRLGLGEATCITEMSLMMASWKQNEFSDVTCAQETQTFFNCAAKAEAEWKSWRRIMRWWPL
;
A
#
# COMPACT_ATOMS: atom_id res chain seq x y z
N MET A 1 22.81 21.32 0.62
CA MET A 1 22.38 20.75 -0.67
C MET A 1 23.51 19.85 -1.16
N ALA A 2 23.39 18.53 -1.02
CA ALA A 2 24.40 17.59 -1.51
C ALA A 2 24.01 17.15 -2.93
N ALA A 3 24.81 17.54 -3.93
CA ALA A 3 24.62 17.06 -5.29
C ALA A 3 25.01 15.58 -5.34
N ALA A 4 24.08 14.72 -5.75
CA ALA A 4 24.40 13.33 -6.06
C ALA A 4 25.31 13.32 -7.30
N THR A 5 26.61 13.13 -7.10
CA THR A 5 27.56 12.89 -8.19
C THR A 5 27.19 11.57 -8.86
N PRO A 6 26.86 11.55 -10.17
CA PRO A 6 26.65 10.30 -10.88
C PRO A 6 27.93 9.47 -10.77
N SER A 7 27.80 8.17 -10.52
CA SER A 7 28.96 7.28 -10.49
C SER A 7 29.70 7.37 -11.83
N LEU A 8 31.04 7.39 -11.78
CA LEU A 8 31.91 7.53 -12.96
C LEU A 8 31.54 6.54 -14.09
N GLY A 9 31.03 5.36 -13.75
CA GLY A 9 30.55 4.35 -14.71
C GLY A 9 29.23 4.70 -15.42
N PHE A 10 28.34 5.47 -14.79
CA PHE A 10 27.07 5.87 -15.40
C PHE A 10 27.28 6.99 -16.43
N ALA A 11 28.09 8.00 -16.09
CA ALA A 11 28.42 9.09 -17.02
C ALA A 11 29.16 8.59 -18.28
N ALA A 12 30.12 7.68 -18.13
CA ALA A 12 30.84 7.06 -19.24
C ALA A 12 29.93 6.21 -20.14
N SER A 13 28.99 5.47 -19.55
CA SER A 13 28.02 4.65 -20.29
C SER A 13 27.02 5.50 -21.08
N VAL A 14 26.56 6.61 -20.50
CA VAL A 14 25.66 7.57 -21.17
C VAL A 14 26.36 8.26 -22.34
N ALA A 15 27.62 8.67 -22.18
CA ALA A 15 28.42 9.23 -23.27
C ALA A 15 28.66 8.22 -24.41
N ARG A 16 28.95 6.96 -24.07
CA ARG A 16 29.14 5.88 -25.05
C ARG A 16 27.84 5.52 -25.79
N LEU A 17 26.70 5.57 -25.12
CA LEU A 17 25.38 5.41 -25.74
C LEU A 17 25.02 6.59 -26.66
N ALA A 18 25.41 7.81 -26.30
CA ALA A 18 25.20 8.99 -27.14
C ALA A 18 26.01 8.93 -28.45
N GLU A 19 27.25 8.46 -28.41
CA GLU A 19 28.06 8.21 -29.61
C GLU A 19 27.54 7.04 -30.45
N LEU A 20 27.09 5.94 -29.83
CA LEU A 20 26.47 4.82 -30.56
C LEU A 20 25.15 5.22 -31.26
N LYS A 21 24.39 6.15 -30.68
CA LYS A 21 23.13 6.68 -31.25
C LYS A 21 23.35 7.57 -32.48
N LYS A 22 24.53 8.19 -32.62
CA LYS A 22 24.93 8.93 -33.84
C LYS A 22 25.31 7.98 -34.97
N LEU A 23 25.90 6.82 -34.64
CA LEU A 23 26.33 5.81 -35.60
C LEU A 23 25.19 4.93 -36.12
N TRP A 24 24.15 4.72 -35.33
CA TRP A 24 23.03 3.85 -35.67
C TRP A 24 21.74 4.66 -35.65
N GLY A 25 21.19 4.95 -36.83
CA GLY A 25 19.82 5.46 -37.04
C GLY A 25 18.72 4.50 -36.56
N LYS A 26 18.99 3.64 -35.56
CA LYS A 26 18.02 2.75 -34.95
C LYS A 26 17.35 3.45 -33.80
N GLN A 27 16.02 3.37 -33.84
CA GLN A 27 15.13 3.84 -32.79
C GLN A 27 15.58 3.33 -31.41
N PRO A 28 15.72 4.21 -30.40
CA PRO A 28 16.07 3.78 -29.06
C PRO A 28 15.04 2.78 -28.54
N TRP A 29 15.54 1.66 -28.01
CA TRP A 29 14.74 0.53 -27.53
C TRP A 29 13.79 0.89 -26.38
N MET A 30 14.06 2.00 -25.67
CA MET A 30 13.17 2.59 -24.68
C MET A 30 13.06 4.10 -24.91
N ARG A 31 11.83 4.60 -24.98
CA ARG A 31 11.52 6.04 -25.02
C ARG A 31 10.84 6.42 -23.70
N PRO A 32 11.60 6.75 -22.64
CA PRO A 32 10.99 7.14 -21.37
C PRO A 32 10.18 8.43 -21.56
N TYR A 33 8.93 8.44 -21.10
CA TYR A 33 8.04 9.60 -21.18
C TYR A 33 8.52 10.77 -20.29
N ARG A 34 9.26 10.45 -19.21
CA ARG A 34 9.85 11.43 -18.28
C ARG A 34 11.37 11.40 -18.38
N PRO A 35 12.06 12.54 -18.18
CA PRO A 35 13.51 12.56 -18.14
C PRO A 35 14.02 11.66 -17.01
N LEU A 36 15.11 10.93 -17.26
CA LEU A 36 15.76 10.05 -16.30
C LEU A 36 16.58 10.87 -15.29
N VAL A 37 15.89 11.71 -14.53
CA VAL A 37 16.44 12.54 -13.46
C VAL A 37 15.71 12.19 -12.18
N LEU A 38 16.46 12.02 -11.09
CA LEU A 38 15.89 11.75 -9.78
C LEU A 38 15.05 12.95 -9.33
N ALA A 39 13.80 12.72 -8.97
CA ALA A 39 12.95 13.76 -8.41
C ALA A 39 13.34 14.04 -6.95
N ASN A 40 13.13 15.27 -6.49
CA ASN A 40 13.32 15.65 -5.09
C ASN A 40 12.21 15.16 -4.16
N GLN A 41 11.35 14.25 -4.64
CA GLN A 41 10.22 13.69 -3.91
C GLN A 41 10.08 12.21 -4.23
N VAL A 42 9.60 11.45 -3.24
CA VAL A 42 9.31 10.03 -3.36
C VAL A 42 7.80 9.86 -3.46
N SER A 43 7.34 8.82 -4.16
CA SER A 43 5.92 8.48 -4.17
C SER A 43 5.41 8.24 -2.76
N ASN A 44 4.23 8.77 -2.43
CA ASN A 44 3.60 8.49 -1.14
C ASN A 44 3.34 6.98 -0.97
N ARG A 45 3.41 6.50 0.27
CA ARG A 45 3.03 5.13 0.61
C ARG A 45 1.57 4.94 0.23
N ARG A 46 1.30 3.93 -0.62
CA ARG A 46 -0.08 3.54 -0.93
C ARG A 46 -0.70 2.96 0.33
N LEU A 47 -1.81 3.54 0.75
CA LEU A 47 -2.65 2.95 1.77
C LEU A 47 -3.31 1.70 1.17
N GLY A 48 -3.31 0.60 1.93
CA GLY A 48 -4.06 -0.59 1.54
C GLY A 48 -5.54 -0.22 1.40
N LEU A 49 -6.17 -0.67 0.31
CA LEU A 49 -7.62 -0.60 0.17
C LEU A 49 -8.21 -1.44 1.32
N GLY A 50 -9.11 -0.86 2.11
CA GLY A 50 -9.57 -1.44 3.37
C GLY A 50 -10.11 -2.86 3.19
N GLU A 51 -9.47 -3.83 3.83
CA GLU A 51 -9.98 -5.18 3.97
C GLU A 51 -11.02 -5.22 5.09
N ALA A 52 -12.05 -6.06 4.92
CA ALA A 52 -13.03 -6.27 5.98
C ALA A 52 -12.34 -6.96 7.17
N THR A 53 -12.36 -6.31 8.33
CA THR A 53 -11.85 -6.86 9.58
C THR A 53 -12.91 -7.73 10.27
N CYS A 54 -12.49 -8.69 11.11
CA CYS A 54 -13.37 -9.54 11.92
C CYS A 54 -14.27 -10.52 11.13
N ILE A 55 -13.83 -10.94 9.93
CA ILE A 55 -14.60 -11.86 9.07
C ILE A 55 -14.78 -13.23 9.73
N THR A 56 -13.74 -13.71 10.43
CA THR A 56 -13.74 -15.01 11.10
C THR A 56 -14.79 -15.08 12.21
N GLU A 57 -14.85 -14.08 13.06
CA GLU A 57 -15.80 -13.97 14.16
C GLU A 57 -17.22 -13.78 13.64
N MET A 58 -17.38 -12.99 12.56
CA MET A 58 -18.66 -12.85 11.88
C MET A 58 -19.14 -14.19 11.32
N SER A 59 -18.25 -15.00 10.74
CA SER A 59 -18.62 -16.31 10.20
C SER A 59 -19.05 -17.30 11.30
N LEU A 60 -18.41 -17.26 12.47
CA LEU A 60 -18.77 -18.10 13.62
C LEU A 60 -20.12 -17.69 14.22
N MET A 61 -20.37 -16.39 14.40
CA MET A 61 -21.65 -15.86 14.85
C MET A 61 -22.78 -16.25 13.90
N MET A 62 -22.57 -16.10 12.58
CA MET A 62 -23.56 -16.48 11.57
C MET A 62 -23.80 -18.00 11.52
N ALA A 63 -22.76 -18.80 11.76
CA ALA A 63 -22.90 -20.26 11.86
C ALA A 63 -23.73 -20.66 13.10
N SER A 64 -23.48 -20.01 14.24
CA SER A 64 -24.22 -20.24 15.48
C SER A 64 -25.69 -19.84 15.33
N TRP A 65 -25.96 -18.66 14.75
CA TRP A 65 -27.32 -18.22 14.43
C TRP A 65 -28.05 -19.19 13.50
N LYS A 66 -27.38 -19.74 12.49
CA LYS A 66 -27.99 -20.71 11.57
C LYS A 66 -28.43 -22.00 12.27
N GLN A 67 -27.72 -22.41 13.32
CA GLN A 67 -28.05 -23.63 14.09
C GLN A 67 -29.13 -23.38 15.15
N ASN A 68 -29.22 -22.15 15.67
CA ASN A 68 -30.03 -21.81 16.84
C ASN A 68 -31.15 -20.80 16.54
N GLU A 69 -31.72 -20.83 15.33
CA GLU A 69 -32.83 -19.97 14.90
C GLU A 69 -32.58 -18.46 15.09
N PHE A 70 -31.33 -18.03 14.93
CA PHE A 70 -30.90 -16.64 15.09
C PHE A 70 -31.12 -16.06 16.50
N SER A 71 -31.17 -16.91 17.53
CA SER A 71 -31.25 -16.44 18.92
C SER A 71 -29.91 -15.95 19.45
N ASP A 72 -29.82 -14.66 19.74
CA ASP A 72 -28.62 -14.04 20.35
C ASP A 72 -28.30 -14.55 21.74
N VAL A 73 -29.30 -15.05 22.48
CA VAL A 73 -29.10 -15.57 23.84
C VAL A 73 -28.34 -16.89 23.80
N THR A 74 -28.64 -17.73 22.81
CA THR A 74 -27.99 -19.03 22.61
C THR A 74 -26.59 -18.88 22.02
N CYS A 75 -26.40 -17.85 21.19
CA CYS A 75 -25.13 -17.52 20.53
C CYS A 75 -24.33 -16.43 21.26
N ALA A 76 -24.60 -16.20 22.55
CA ALA A 76 -24.07 -15.05 23.29
C ALA A 76 -22.54 -15.00 23.30
N GLN A 77 -21.88 -16.16 23.27
CA GLN A 77 -20.43 -16.26 23.21
C GLN A 77 -19.88 -15.78 21.85
N GLU A 78 -20.46 -16.24 20.75
CA GLU A 78 -20.06 -15.84 19.39
C GLU A 78 -20.37 -14.36 19.14
N THR A 79 -21.51 -13.88 19.64
CA THR A 79 -21.90 -12.47 19.56
C THR A 79 -20.93 -11.58 20.35
N GLN A 80 -20.58 -11.95 21.58
CA GLN A 80 -19.62 -11.18 22.39
C GLN A 80 -18.22 -11.16 21.78
N THR A 81 -17.77 -12.29 21.21
CA THR A 81 -16.44 -12.35 20.56
C THR A 81 -16.39 -11.50 19.29
N PHE A 82 -17.46 -11.49 18.48
CA PHE A 82 -17.60 -10.60 17.34
C PHE A 82 -17.54 -9.12 17.74
N PHE A 83 -18.34 -8.70 18.74
CA PHE A 83 -18.33 -7.30 19.18
C PHE A 83 -17.01 -6.88 19.80
N ASN A 84 -16.32 -7.77 20.49
CA ASN A 84 -14.97 -7.50 21.01
C ASN A 84 -13.97 -7.27 19.87
N CYS A 85 -14.03 -8.04 18.78
CA CYS A 85 -13.20 -7.80 17.61
C CYS A 85 -13.56 -6.47 16.94
N ALA A 86 -14.85 -6.19 16.75
CA ALA A 86 -15.34 -4.96 16.12
C ALA A 86 -14.91 -3.71 16.90
N ALA A 87 -14.98 -3.74 18.24
CA ALA A 87 -14.55 -2.63 19.09
C ALA A 87 -13.04 -2.35 18.99
N LYS A 88 -12.21 -3.41 18.94
CA LYS A 88 -10.76 -3.29 18.74
C LYS A 88 -10.45 -2.72 17.36
N ALA A 89 -11.08 -3.25 16.32
CA ALA A 89 -10.95 -2.74 14.96
C ALA A 89 -11.33 -1.26 14.92
N GLU A 90 -12.49 -0.85 15.45
CA GLU A 90 -12.88 0.56 15.42
C GLU A 90 -11.86 1.48 16.13
N ALA A 91 -11.28 1.04 17.25
CA ALA A 91 -10.25 1.78 17.96
C ALA A 91 -8.97 1.94 17.13
N GLU A 92 -8.50 0.86 16.48
CA GLU A 92 -7.34 0.89 15.59
C GLU A 92 -7.59 1.76 14.36
N TRP A 93 -8.78 1.70 13.77
CA TRP A 93 -9.13 2.54 12.62
C TRP A 93 -9.18 4.02 13.01
N LYS A 94 -9.70 4.35 14.20
CA LYS A 94 -9.67 5.72 14.73
C LYS A 94 -8.24 6.20 14.99
N SER A 95 -7.37 5.35 15.54
CA SER A 95 -5.96 5.70 15.78
C SER A 95 -5.20 5.88 14.46
N TRP A 96 -5.36 4.96 13.50
CA TRP A 96 -4.79 5.06 12.17
C TRP A 96 -5.26 6.31 11.44
N ARG A 97 -6.57 6.63 11.51
CA ARG A 97 -7.13 7.84 10.91
C ARG A 97 -6.53 9.11 11.53
N ARG A 98 -6.30 9.12 12.85
CA ARG A 98 -5.60 10.23 13.51
C ARG A 98 -4.16 10.35 13.05
N ILE A 99 -3.41 9.25 13.02
CA ILE A 99 -2.02 9.26 12.54
C ILE A 99 -1.94 9.76 11.10
N MET A 100 -2.83 9.27 10.21
CA MET A 100 -2.90 9.74 8.82
C MET A 100 -3.29 11.21 8.71
N ARG A 101 -4.19 11.72 9.56
CA ARG A 101 -4.59 13.12 9.57
C ARG A 101 -3.42 14.05 9.92
N TRP A 102 -2.47 13.57 10.70
CA TRP A 102 -1.31 14.32 11.17
C TRP A 102 0.00 13.95 10.45
N TRP A 103 -0.03 13.03 9.47
CA TRP A 103 1.15 12.66 8.71
C TRP A 103 1.52 13.83 7.77
N PRO A 104 2.72 14.43 7.91
CA PRO A 104 3.14 15.50 7.03
C PRO A 104 3.36 14.91 5.64
N LEU A 105 2.43 15.24 4.74
CA LEU A 105 2.60 15.14 3.29
C LEU A 105 3.58 16.23 2.83
#